data_AF-A0A2V0NZU1-F1
#
_entry.id   AF-A0A2V0NZU1-F1
#
_cell.length_a   1.000
_cell.length_b   1.000
_cell.length_c   1.000
_cell.angle_alpha   90.00
_cell.angle_beta   90.00
_cell.angle_gamma   90.00
#
_symmetry.space_group_name_H-M   'P 1'
#
loop_
_entity.id
_entity.type
_entity.pdbx_description
1 polymer ?
#
loop_
_entity_poly.entity_id
_entity_poly.type
_entity_poly.pdbx_seq_one_letter_code
_entity_poly.pdbx_strand_id
1 'polypeptide(L)'
;MAAAPWAEGPHRVVVEFAKGSAGVGRRTIKLKHSSAALPLQLQGRIPLGVWQGFMADVEQLAASHPYVAPPSARRVCSWGGGMVVGAIAGLFCINPDGGDYEAWVPEAEAAVSRWCAAFEAGGARLSLQRLQGSYFIIADIDATTVVGQPAGPAAAAPAKK
;
A
#
# COMPACT_ATOMS: atom_id res chain seq x y z
N MET A 1 -16.18 -0.57 -20.89
CA MET A 1 -15.10 0.28 -20.34
C MET A 1 -14.44 -0.49 -19.22
N ALA A 2 -13.12 -0.72 -19.27
CA ALA A 2 -12.42 -1.36 -18.16
C ALA A 2 -12.47 -0.43 -16.94
N ALA A 3 -12.83 -0.95 -15.78
CA ALA A 3 -12.77 -0.19 -14.53
C ALA A 3 -11.31 0.22 -14.28
N ALA A 4 -11.10 1.43 -13.77
CA ALA A 4 -9.77 1.88 -13.41
C ALA A 4 -9.15 0.91 -12.37
N PRO A 5 -7.84 0.64 -12.42
CA PRO A 5 -7.22 -0.34 -11.53
C PRO A 5 -7.33 0.02 -10.03
N TRP A 6 -7.55 1.30 -9.71
CA TRP A 6 -7.82 1.80 -8.35
C TRP A 6 -9.32 1.84 -7.99
N ALA A 7 -10.21 1.45 -8.89
CA ALA A 7 -11.64 1.43 -8.63
C ALA A 7 -11.99 0.22 -7.75
N GLU A 8 -12.69 0.50 -6.65
CA GLU A 8 -13.33 -0.56 -5.86
C GLU A 8 -14.58 -1.07 -6.55
N GLY A 9 -14.90 -2.32 -6.27
CA GLY A 9 -16.09 -2.97 -6.76
C GLY A 9 -16.61 -4.01 -5.77
N PRO A 10 -17.63 -4.79 -6.16
CA PRO A 10 -18.21 -5.83 -5.30
C PRO A 10 -17.18 -6.90 -4.88
N HIS A 11 -16.16 -7.11 -5.70
CA HIS A 11 -15.13 -8.14 -5.51
C HIS A 11 -13.73 -7.57 -5.37
N ARG A 12 -13.61 -6.28 -5.03
CA ARG A 12 -12.31 -5.60 -4.95
C ARG A 12 -12.32 -4.51 -3.90
N VAL A 13 -11.38 -4.62 -2.97
CA VAL A 13 -11.03 -3.56 -2.02
C VAL A 13 -9.66 -3.01 -2.37
N VAL A 14 -9.51 -1.68 -2.35
CA VAL A 14 -8.26 -1.00 -2.68
C VAL A 14 -7.83 -0.13 -1.50
N VAL A 15 -6.66 -0.43 -0.94
CA VAL A 15 -6.00 0.40 0.07
C VAL A 15 -4.95 1.25 -0.63
N GLU A 16 -5.31 2.50 -0.90
CA GLU A 16 -4.46 3.46 -1.60
C GLU A 16 -3.54 4.22 -0.64
N PHE A 17 -2.26 4.35 -1.01
CA PHE A 17 -1.30 5.26 -0.36
C PHE A 17 -1.39 6.65 -1.01
N ALA A 18 -2.44 7.41 -0.68
CA ALA A 18 -2.69 8.71 -1.32
C ALA A 18 -1.75 9.79 -0.77
N LYS A 19 -0.96 10.41 -1.65
CA LYS A 19 -0.07 11.53 -1.30
C LYS A 19 -0.91 12.73 -0.83
N GLY A 20 -0.59 13.25 0.35
CA GLY A 20 -1.25 14.39 0.96
C GLY A 20 -0.28 15.40 1.59
N SER A 21 -0.85 16.45 2.19
CA SER A 21 -0.13 17.43 2.99
C SER A 21 -0.89 17.67 4.30
N ALA A 22 -0.15 17.79 5.40
CA ALA A 22 -0.65 18.10 6.74
C ALA A 22 -0.17 19.47 7.24
N GLY A 23 0.12 20.40 6.32
CA GLY A 23 0.57 21.76 6.63
C GLY A 23 1.71 22.23 5.71
N VAL A 24 2.24 23.42 5.97
CA VAL A 24 3.36 23.96 5.19
C VAL A 24 4.57 23.05 5.34
N GLY A 25 5.00 22.43 4.24
CA GLY A 25 6.19 21.57 4.18
C GLY A 25 6.04 20.14 4.73
N ARG A 26 4.88 19.75 5.29
CA ARG A 26 4.68 18.42 5.87
C ARG A 26 3.92 17.48 4.93
N ARG A 27 4.65 16.59 4.25
CA ARG A 27 4.10 15.54 3.38
C ARG A 27 3.55 14.40 4.23
N THR A 28 2.40 13.85 3.86
CA THR A 28 1.78 12.70 4.54
C THR A 28 1.19 11.73 3.53
N ILE A 29 0.98 10.48 3.94
CA ILE A 29 0.16 9.52 3.20
C ILE A 29 -1.19 9.40 3.90
N LYS A 30 -2.27 9.55 3.13
CA LYS A 30 -3.63 9.29 3.57
C LYS A 30 -4.05 7.92 3.04
N LEU A 31 -4.59 7.09 3.93
CA LEU A 31 -5.17 5.81 3.56
C LEU A 31 -6.67 5.97 3.38
N LYS A 32 -7.23 5.30 2.36
CA LYS A 32 -8.67 5.32 2.08
C LYS A 32 -9.48 4.56 3.14
N HIS A 33 -8.89 3.50 3.70
CA HIS A 33 -9.49 2.68 4.75
C HIS A 33 -8.74 2.87 6.06
N SER A 34 -9.40 2.50 7.16
CA SER A 34 -8.83 2.53 8.51
C SER A 34 -8.99 1.18 9.19
N SER A 35 -8.16 0.93 10.20
CA SER A 35 -8.28 -0.24 11.09
C SER A 35 -9.64 -0.32 11.82
N ALA A 36 -10.33 0.81 12.00
CA ALA A 36 -11.59 0.88 12.75
C ALA A 36 -12.80 0.27 12.01
N ALA A 37 -12.79 0.27 10.67
CA ALA A 37 -13.93 -0.14 9.86
C ALA A 37 -13.54 -1.18 8.81
N LEU A 38 -14.15 -2.37 8.89
CA LEU A 38 -13.98 -3.42 7.90
C LEU A 38 -14.79 -3.06 6.64
N PRO A 39 -14.17 -3.04 5.45
CA PRO A 39 -14.86 -2.83 4.18
C PRO A 39 -16.01 -3.83 4.02
N LEU A 40 -17.17 -3.37 3.52
CA LEU A 40 -18.38 -4.19 3.38
C LEU A 40 -18.12 -5.49 2.60
N GLN A 41 -17.23 -5.44 1.62
CA GLN A 41 -16.88 -6.58 0.77
C GLN A 41 -16.13 -7.70 1.53
N LEU A 42 -15.46 -7.34 2.63
CA LEU A 42 -14.72 -8.28 3.49
C LEU A 42 -15.53 -8.75 4.70
N GLN A 43 -16.72 -8.18 4.93
CA GLN A 43 -17.58 -8.58 6.05
C GLN A 43 -18.01 -10.04 5.90
N GLY A 44 -17.92 -10.78 7.01
CA GLY A 44 -18.13 -12.22 7.04
C GLY A 44 -16.92 -13.03 6.55
N ARG A 45 -16.10 -12.49 5.65
CA ARG A 45 -14.93 -13.16 5.04
C ARG A 45 -13.71 -13.17 5.94
N ILE A 46 -13.43 -12.01 6.55
CA ILE A 46 -12.23 -11.80 7.35
C ILE A 46 -12.64 -11.28 8.73
N PRO A 47 -12.12 -11.85 9.83
CA PRO A 47 -12.37 -11.31 11.17
C PRO A 47 -11.86 -9.86 11.30
N LEU A 48 -12.57 -9.03 12.06
CA LEU A 48 -12.15 -7.63 12.28
C LEU A 48 -10.73 -7.53 12.86
N GLY A 49 -10.31 -8.45 13.72
CA GLY A 49 -8.95 -8.46 14.28
C GLY A 49 -7.86 -8.69 13.23
N VAL A 50 -8.12 -9.51 12.20
CA VAL A 50 -7.19 -9.72 11.07
C VAL A 50 -7.07 -8.43 10.26
N TRP A 51 -8.21 -7.76 9.99
CA TRP A 51 -8.21 -6.47 9.31
C TRP A 51 -7.47 -5.38 10.10
N GLN A 52 -7.69 -5.30 11.41
CA GLN A 52 -7.00 -4.35 12.28
C GLN A 52 -5.49 -4.55 12.28
N GLY A 53 -5.02 -5.80 12.39
CA GLY A 53 -3.60 -6.12 12.32
C GLY A 53 -3.00 -5.78 10.95
N PHE A 54 -3.69 -6.14 9.87
CA PHE A 54 -3.29 -5.78 8.51
C PHE A 54 -3.17 -4.26 8.34
N MET A 55 -4.20 -3.51 8.75
CA MET A 55 -4.20 -2.06 8.63
C MET A 55 -3.14 -1.38 9.51
N ALA A 56 -2.80 -1.95 10.67
CA ALA A 56 -1.70 -1.43 11.50
C ALA A 56 -0.35 -1.52 10.77
N ASP A 57 -0.07 -2.65 10.10
CA ASP A 57 1.13 -2.79 9.25
C ASP A 57 1.10 -1.81 8.08
N VAL A 58 -0.06 -1.61 7.44
CA VAL A 58 -0.23 -0.65 6.34
C VAL A 58 -0.05 0.80 6.81
N GLU A 59 -0.57 1.15 7.99
CA GLU A 59 -0.38 2.46 8.60
C GLU A 59 1.10 2.73 8.91
N GLN A 60 1.83 1.71 9.37
CA GLN A 60 3.28 1.80 9.54
C GLN A 60 4.01 2.02 8.20
N LEU A 61 3.64 1.27 7.15
CA LEU A 61 4.18 1.48 5.80
C LEU A 61 3.88 2.87 5.25
N ALA A 62 2.69 3.42 5.55
CA ALA A 62 2.31 4.76 5.15
C ALA A 62 3.16 5.83 5.87
N ALA A 63 3.51 5.59 7.13
CA ALA A 63 4.39 6.47 7.90
C ALA A 63 5.86 6.42 7.43
N SER A 64 6.36 5.26 6.99
CA SER A 64 7.70 5.09 6.44
C SER A 64 7.81 5.38 4.93
N HIS A 65 6.70 5.75 4.28
CA HIS A 65 6.65 5.90 2.83
C HIS A 65 7.64 6.98 2.33
N PRO A 66 8.43 6.75 1.26
CA PRO A 66 9.45 7.66 0.76
C PRO A 66 9.01 9.10 0.46
N TYR A 67 7.73 9.29 0.13
CA TYR A 67 7.11 10.60 -0.03
C TYR A 67 7.12 11.44 1.26
N VAL A 68 6.97 10.81 2.43
CA VAL A 68 6.93 11.47 3.75
C VAL A 68 8.31 11.99 4.14
N ALA A 69 9.38 11.34 3.69
CA ALA A 69 10.74 11.78 3.96
C ALA A 69 11.02 13.15 3.33
N PRO A 70 11.66 14.08 4.06
CA PRO A 70 12.09 15.35 3.50
C PRO A 70 13.10 15.13 2.38
N PRO A 71 13.14 15.99 1.35
CA PRO A 71 14.15 15.89 0.30
C PRO A 71 15.55 15.99 0.91
N SER A 72 16.41 15.03 0.59
CA SER A 72 17.79 15.03 1.12
C SER A 72 18.59 16.20 0.54
N ALA A 73 19.35 16.90 1.40
CA ALA A 73 20.14 18.08 1.01
C ALA A 73 21.15 17.78 -0.13
N ARG A 74 21.68 16.55 -0.22
CA ARG A 74 22.54 16.12 -1.34
C ARG A 74 21.83 16.14 -2.69
N ARG A 75 20.54 15.77 -2.74
CA ARG A 75 19.74 15.92 -3.96
C ARG A 75 19.49 17.40 -4.24
N VAL A 76 19.20 18.24 -3.25
CA VAL A 76 19.02 19.68 -3.48
C VAL A 76 20.31 20.36 -4.01
N CYS A 77 21.48 19.99 -3.49
CA CYS A 77 22.77 20.56 -3.93
C CYS A 77 23.19 20.14 -5.34
N SER A 78 22.86 18.93 -5.82
CA SER A 78 23.15 18.55 -7.21
C SER A 78 22.29 19.35 -8.22
N TRP A 79 21.15 19.88 -7.78
CA TRP A 79 20.31 20.79 -8.56
C TRP A 79 20.79 22.24 -8.48
N GLY A 80 21.38 22.65 -7.35
CA GLY A 80 22.01 23.98 -7.21
C GLY A 80 23.10 24.24 -8.25
N GLY A 81 23.86 23.21 -8.64
CA GLY A 81 24.83 23.30 -9.74
C GLY A 81 24.19 23.46 -11.14
N GLY A 82 22.94 23.04 -11.33
CA GLY A 82 22.18 23.20 -12.57
C GLY A 82 21.32 24.48 -12.62
N MET A 83 21.05 25.11 -11.48
CA MET A 83 20.22 26.33 -11.40
C MET A 83 20.89 27.59 -11.99
N VAL A 84 22.21 27.60 -12.21
CA VAL A 84 22.87 28.68 -12.95
C VAL A 84 22.49 28.66 -14.45
N VAL A 85 22.04 27.51 -14.98
CA VAL A 85 21.62 27.36 -16.39
C VAL A 85 20.08 27.37 -16.54
N GLY A 86 19.32 27.03 -15.50
CA GLY A 86 17.86 26.88 -15.55
C GLY A 86 17.02 28.10 -15.15
N ALA A 87 17.62 29.23 -14.75
CA ALA A 87 16.92 30.41 -14.22
C ALA A 87 16.00 31.15 -15.22
N ILE A 88 15.90 30.70 -16.49
CA ILE A 88 15.09 31.33 -17.55
C ILE A 88 13.73 30.62 -17.75
N ALA A 89 13.53 29.40 -17.26
CA ALA A 89 12.26 28.68 -17.43
C ALA A 89 11.60 28.42 -16.06
N GLY A 90 10.49 29.12 -15.78
CA GLY A 90 9.67 28.95 -14.58
C GLY A 90 9.04 27.56 -14.47
N LEU A 91 9.83 26.56 -14.08
CA LEU A 91 9.45 25.14 -14.16
C LEU A 91 9.90 24.30 -12.95
N PHE A 92 9.95 24.85 -11.74
CA PHE A 92 10.38 24.11 -10.55
C PHE A 92 9.23 23.83 -9.57
N CYS A 93 8.20 23.14 -10.07
CA CYS A 93 7.23 22.40 -9.24
C CYS A 93 7.55 20.89 -9.22
N ILE A 94 8.83 20.52 -9.29
CA ILE A 94 9.24 19.13 -9.07
C ILE A 94 9.32 18.95 -7.56
N ASN A 95 8.44 18.13 -7.01
CA ASN A 95 8.40 17.79 -5.59
C ASN A 95 9.07 16.42 -5.43
N PRO A 96 10.42 16.31 -5.46
CA PRO A 96 11.09 15.02 -5.48
C PRO A 96 10.80 14.28 -4.18
N ASP A 97 10.39 13.02 -4.30
CA ASP A 97 10.25 12.11 -3.17
C ASP A 97 11.62 11.98 -2.48
N GLY A 98 11.66 12.07 -1.16
CA GLY A 98 12.90 12.18 -0.39
C GLY A 98 13.54 10.83 -0.04
N GLY A 99 12.72 9.79 0.10
CA GLY A 99 13.14 8.47 0.53
C GLY A 99 13.56 7.53 -0.61
N ASP A 100 13.84 6.29 -0.21
CA ASP A 100 14.28 5.21 -1.09
C ASP A 100 13.14 4.20 -1.32
N TYR A 101 12.64 4.15 -2.55
CA TYR A 101 11.62 3.19 -2.95
C TYR A 101 12.19 1.77 -3.12
N GLU A 102 13.50 1.61 -3.34
CA GLU A 102 14.13 0.30 -3.49
C GLU A 102 14.14 -0.48 -2.17
N ALA A 103 14.23 0.23 -1.04
CA ALA A 103 14.10 -0.37 0.29
C ALA A 103 12.64 -0.54 0.74
N TRP A 104 11.78 0.44 0.43
CA TRP A 104 10.39 0.44 0.90
C TRP A 104 9.52 -0.60 0.19
N VAL A 105 9.71 -0.83 -1.12
CA VAL A 105 8.88 -1.79 -1.87
C VAL A 105 9.03 -3.24 -1.35
N PRO A 106 10.24 -3.78 -1.13
CA PRO A 106 10.40 -5.10 -0.52
C PRO A 106 9.78 -5.21 0.88
N GLU A 107 9.84 -4.14 1.68
CA GLU A 107 9.20 -4.10 3.00
C GLU A 107 7.67 -4.18 2.87
N ALA A 108 7.10 -3.44 1.92
CA ALA A 108 5.67 -3.48 1.62
C ALA A 108 5.23 -4.85 1.09
N GLU A 109 6.00 -5.47 0.19
CA GLU A 109 5.75 -6.82 -0.30
C GLU A 109 5.82 -7.87 0.81
N ALA A 110 6.81 -7.77 1.70
CA ALA A 110 6.92 -8.64 2.86
C ALA A 110 5.72 -8.49 3.81
N ALA A 111 5.26 -7.26 4.04
CA ALA A 111 4.06 -7.00 4.83
C ALA A 111 2.81 -7.60 4.19
N VAL A 112 2.60 -7.40 2.89
CA VAL A 112 1.49 -8.03 2.16
C VAL A 112 1.55 -9.55 2.26
N SER A 113 2.75 -10.14 2.06
CA SER A 113 2.96 -11.59 2.11
C SER A 113 2.61 -12.20 3.46
N ARG A 114 2.87 -11.51 4.59
CA ARG A 114 2.48 -11.99 5.93
C ARG A 114 0.97 -12.18 6.08
N TRP A 115 0.18 -11.35 5.42
CA TRP A 115 -1.28 -11.35 5.53
C TRP A 115 -1.98 -12.15 4.42
N CYS A 116 -1.27 -12.56 3.36
CA CYS A 116 -1.85 -13.33 2.25
C CYS A 116 -2.63 -14.54 2.72
N ALA A 117 -2.06 -15.39 3.58
CA ALA A 117 -2.72 -16.61 4.04
C ALA A 117 -4.03 -16.35 4.80
N ALA A 118 -4.08 -15.27 5.59
CA ALA A 118 -5.28 -14.92 6.35
C ALA A 118 -6.40 -14.39 5.43
N PHE A 119 -6.04 -13.62 4.40
CA PHE A 119 -7.00 -13.16 3.39
C PHE A 119 -7.45 -14.31 2.48
N GLU A 120 -6.55 -15.22 2.10
CA GLU A 120 -6.85 -16.39 1.27
C GLU A 120 -7.81 -17.34 1.97
N ALA A 121 -7.67 -17.53 3.28
CA ALA A 121 -8.64 -18.28 4.09
C ALA A 121 -10.05 -17.67 4.06
N GLY A 122 -10.17 -16.35 3.85
CA GLY A 122 -11.43 -15.64 3.63
C GLY A 122 -11.88 -15.58 2.16
N GLY A 123 -11.18 -16.24 1.25
CA GLY A 123 -11.43 -16.17 -0.19
C GLY A 123 -11.08 -14.82 -0.79
N ALA A 124 -9.99 -14.19 -0.35
CA ALA A 124 -9.44 -12.97 -0.92
C ALA A 124 -7.94 -13.09 -1.18
N ARG A 125 -7.45 -12.53 -2.29
CA ARG A 125 -6.04 -12.50 -2.64
C ARG A 125 -5.49 -11.09 -2.48
N LEU A 126 -4.40 -10.95 -1.75
CA LEU A 126 -3.69 -9.69 -1.63
C LEU A 126 -2.62 -9.53 -2.72
N SER A 127 -2.47 -8.31 -3.20
CA SER A 127 -1.36 -7.91 -4.07
C SER A 127 -0.96 -6.46 -3.85
N LEU A 128 0.34 -6.17 -3.99
CA LEU A 128 0.84 -4.80 -4.10
C LEU A 128 0.86 -4.42 -5.59
N GLN A 129 0.29 -3.27 -5.94
CA GLN A 129 0.33 -2.72 -7.29
C GLN A 129 0.90 -1.31 -7.29
N ARG A 130 1.52 -0.95 -8.42
CA ARG A 130 2.07 0.38 -8.67
C ARG A 130 1.52 0.92 -9.97
N LEU A 131 1.02 2.16 -9.94
CA LEU A 131 0.58 2.85 -11.15
C LEU A 131 0.90 4.34 -11.06
N GLN A 132 1.53 4.90 -12.10
CA GLN A 132 1.84 6.33 -12.22
C GLN A 132 2.51 6.97 -10.98
N GLY A 133 3.34 6.20 -10.25
CA GLY A 133 4.02 6.69 -9.05
C GLY A 133 3.21 6.63 -7.75
N SER A 134 2.02 6.04 -7.80
CA SER A 134 1.20 5.68 -6.63
C SER A 134 1.27 4.17 -6.38
N TYR A 135 1.15 3.81 -5.11
CA TYR A 135 1.12 2.42 -4.64
C TYR A 135 -0.25 2.10 -4.04
N PHE A 136 -0.70 0.86 -4.25
CA PHE A 136 -2.00 0.37 -3.81
C PHE A 136 -1.85 -1.07 -3.33
N ILE A 137 -2.48 -1.42 -2.23
CA ILE A 137 -2.70 -2.83 -1.87
C ILE A 137 -4.11 -3.20 -2.31
N ILE A 138 -4.23 -4.25 -3.10
CA ILE A 138 -5.50 -4.74 -3.62
C ILE A 138 -5.84 -6.05 -2.95
N ALA A 139 -7.06 -6.13 -2.41
CA ALA A 139 -7.68 -7.39 -2.01
C ALA A 139 -8.73 -7.77 -3.06
N ASP A 140 -8.39 -8.70 -3.94
CA ASP A 140 -9.29 -9.28 -4.92
C ASP A 140 -10.06 -10.43 -4.28
N ILE A 141 -11.38 -10.33 -4.24
CA ILE A 141 -12.25 -11.28 -3.55
C ILE A 141 -12.72 -12.32 -4.56
N ASP A 142 -12.49 -13.58 -4.24
CA ASP A 142 -13.03 -14.68 -5.01
C ASP A 142 -14.54 -14.79 -4.74
N ALA A 143 -15.32 -14.51 -5.79
CA ALA A 143 -16.77 -14.60 -5.78
C ALA A 143 -17.27 -16.04 -5.58
N THR A 144 -16.43 -17.05 -5.86
CA THR A 144 -16.81 -18.47 -5.82
C THR A 144 -16.56 -19.12 -4.45
N THR A 145 -15.73 -18.51 -3.60
CA THR A 145 -15.46 -19.05 -2.27
C THR A 145 -16.64 -18.78 -1.33
N VAL A 146 -17.33 -19.84 -0.89
CA VAL A 146 -18.37 -19.76 0.15
C VAL A 146 -17.70 -19.69 1.50
N VAL A 147 -17.87 -18.55 2.16
CA VAL A 147 -17.29 -18.26 3.47
C VAL A 147 -18.10 -19.00 4.54
N GLY A 148 -17.42 -19.84 5.33
CA GLY A 148 -18.05 -20.68 6.36
C GLY A 148 -17.46 -22.09 6.49
N GLN A 149 -16.56 -22.48 5.59
CA GLN A 149 -15.82 -23.72 5.75
C GLN A 149 -14.61 -23.47 6.66
N PRO A 150 -14.51 -24.09 7.84
CA PRO A 150 -13.34 -23.92 8.69
C PRO A 150 -12.12 -24.36 7.87
N ALA A 151 -11.12 -23.49 7.75
CA ALA A 151 -9.83 -23.87 7.20
C ALA A 151 -9.34 -25.06 8.03
N GLY A 152 -9.36 -26.26 7.43
CA GLY A 152 -8.79 -27.44 8.06
C GLY A 152 -7.34 -27.12 8.47
N PRO A 153 -6.84 -27.66 9.60
CA PRO A 153 -5.50 -27.36 10.06
C PRO A 153 -4.51 -27.58 8.92
N ALA A 154 -3.67 -26.57 8.68
CA ALA A 154 -2.65 -26.58 7.64
C ALA A 154 -1.92 -27.93 7.66
N ALA A 155 -1.96 -28.65 6.54
CA ALA A 155 -1.27 -29.92 6.39
C ALA A 155 0.21 -29.70 6.73
N ALA A 156 0.66 -30.27 7.85
CA ALA A 156 2.05 -30.21 8.27
C ALA A 156 2.93 -30.77 7.16
N ALA A 157 3.91 -29.98 6.73
CA ALA A 157 4.88 -30.38 5.72
C ALA A 157 5.56 -31.70 6.12
N PRO A 158 5.74 -32.66 5.20
CA PRO A 158 6.37 -33.93 5.53
C PRO A 158 7.83 -33.71 5.93
N ALA A 159 8.16 -34.13 7.15
CA ALA A 159 9.52 -34.19 7.64
C ALA A 159 10.35 -35.10 6.71
N LYS A 160 11.38 -34.52 6.07
CA LYS A 160 12.37 -35.28 5.32
C LYS A 160 13.13 -36.18 6.30
N LYS A 161 13.12 -37.49 6.04
CA LYS A 161 14.02 -38.46 6.68
C LYS A 161 15.37 -38.47 5.98
#